data_AF-A0A371EPY2-F1
#
_entry.id   AF-A0A371EPY2-F1
#
_cell.length_a   1.000
_cell.length_b   1.000
_cell.length_c   1.000
_cell.angle_alpha   90.00
_cell.angle_beta   90.00
_cell.angle_gamma   90.00
#
_symmetry.space_group_name_H-M   'P 1'
#
loop_
_entity.id
_entity.type
_entity.pdbx_description
1 polymer ?
#
loop_
_entity_poly.entity_id
_entity_poly.type
_entity_poly.pdbx_seq_one_letter_code
_entity_poly.pdbx_strand_id
1 'polypeptide(L)' 'MISISYNLTLQQVISKSEYNKFCNYKTIEEMWDALRITHEGTEDVQLRKVVTLKRHYEMFMMKEGETIDEMFDHF' A
#
# COMPACT_ATOMS: atom_id res chain seq x y z
N MET A 1 -24.12 -22.46 -0.59
CA MET A 1 -24.34 -21.60 0.59
C MET A 1 -23.09 -20.84 1.02
N ILE A 2 -21.95 -21.50 1.26
CA ILE A 2 -20.71 -20.84 1.71
C ILE A 2 -20.20 -19.77 0.72
N SER A 3 -20.13 -20.08 -0.58
CA SER A 3 -19.67 -19.14 -1.62
C SER A 3 -20.57 -17.89 -1.80
N ILE A 4 -21.88 -18.03 -1.59
CA ILE A 4 -22.85 -16.91 -1.66
C ILE A 4 -22.72 -16.00 -0.44
N SER A 5 -22.49 -16.58 0.75
CA SER A 5 -22.30 -15.82 2.00
C SER A 5 -21.06 -14.92 1.92
N TYR A 6 -19.96 -15.42 1.36
CA TYR A 6 -18.72 -14.64 1.22
C TYR A 6 -18.81 -13.50 0.20
N ASN A 7 -19.55 -13.71 -0.89
CA ASN A 7 -19.80 -12.66 -1.89
C ASN A 7 -20.65 -11.50 -1.30
N LEU A 8 -21.64 -11.83 -0.46
CA LEU A 8 -22.44 -10.85 0.26
C LEU A 8 -21.61 -9.99 1.23
N THR A 9 -20.66 -10.59 1.95
CA THR A 9 -19.77 -9.84 2.87
C THR A 9 -18.83 -8.89 2.15
N LEU A 10 -18.32 -9.24 0.97
CA LEU A 10 -17.46 -8.32 0.20
C LEU A 10 -18.24 -7.09 -0.28
N GLN A 11 -19.48 -7.27 -0.77
CA GLN A 11 -20.35 -6.14 -1.15
C GLN A 11 -20.67 -5.17 0.01
N GLN A 12 -20.60 -5.64 1.26
CA GLN A 12 -20.81 -4.79 2.43
C GLN A 12 -19.56 -3.99 2.85
N VAL A 13 -18.37 -4.42 2.43
CA VAL A 13 -17.09 -3.84 2.86
C VAL A 13 -16.47 -2.96 1.77
N ILE A 14 -16.69 -3.27 0.49
CA ILE A 14 -16.11 -2.52 -0.64
C ILE A 14 -17.17 -1.68 -1.36
N SER A 15 -16.75 -0.56 -1.94
CA SER A 15 -17.70 0.31 -2.65
C SER A 15 -18.28 -0.38 -3.89
N LYS A 16 -19.50 -0.01 -4.29
CA LYS A 16 -20.15 -0.58 -5.49
C LYS A 16 -19.31 -0.37 -6.76
N SER A 17 -18.57 0.74 -6.85
CA SER A 17 -17.68 1.02 -7.98
C SER A 17 -16.45 0.11 -7.99
N GLU A 18 -15.90 -0.24 -6.82
CA GLU A 18 -14.81 -1.22 -6.71
C GLU A 18 -15.30 -2.62 -7.01
N TYR A 19 -16.42 -3.06 -6.44
CA TYR A 19 -17.00 -4.36 -6.75
C TYR A 19 -17.16 -4.55 -8.27
N ASN A 20 -17.72 -3.55 -8.97
CA ASN A 20 -17.89 -3.62 -10.43
C ASN A 20 -16.58 -3.70 -11.23
N LYS A 21 -15.47 -3.21 -10.68
CA LYS A 21 -14.15 -3.33 -11.34
C LYS A 21 -13.58 -4.74 -11.21
N PHE A 22 -13.86 -5.42 -10.10
CA PHE A 22 -13.28 -6.71 -9.77
C PHE A 22 -14.29 -7.88 -9.79
N CYS A 23 -15.53 -7.66 -10.21
CA CYS A 23 -16.55 -8.72 -10.27
C CYS A 23 -16.29 -9.79 -11.36
N ASN A 24 -15.38 -9.51 -12.30
CA ASN A 24 -15.06 -10.39 -13.42
C ASN A 24 -13.96 -11.42 -13.11
N TYR A 25 -13.37 -11.37 -11.90
CA TYR A 25 -12.40 -12.38 -11.46
C TYR A 25 -13.10 -13.70 -11.16
N LYS A 26 -12.44 -14.82 -11.47
CA LYS A 26 -13.06 -16.15 -11.42
C LYS A 26 -13.13 -16.68 -10.00
N THR A 27 -12.20 -16.25 -9.15
CA THR A 27 -12.13 -16.64 -7.75
C THR A 27 -12.12 -15.41 -6.85
N ILE A 28 -12.57 -15.62 -5.61
CA ILE A 28 -12.50 -14.59 -4.56
C ILE A 28 -11.05 -14.28 -4.20
N GLU A 29 -10.16 -15.27 -4.27
CA GLU A 29 -8.73 -15.09 -4.01
C GLU A 29 -8.11 -14.11 -5.01
N GLU A 30 -8.38 -14.29 -6.31
CA GLU A 30 -7.93 -13.36 -7.33
C GLU A 30 -8.51 -11.94 -7.14
N MET A 31 -9.79 -11.84 -6.77
CA MET A 31 -10.43 -10.56 -6.48
C MET A 31 -9.82 -9.87 -5.25
N TRP A 32 -9.55 -10.64 -4.18
CA TRP A 32 -8.93 -10.16 -2.96
C TRP A 32 -7.49 -9.71 -3.19
N ASP A 33 -6.72 -10.48 -3.96
CA ASP A 33 -5.35 -10.11 -4.34
C ASP A 33 -5.32 -8.85 -5.19
N ALA A 34 -6.24 -8.71 -6.15
CA ALA A 34 -6.35 -7.50 -6.96
C ALA A 34 -6.70 -6.27 -6.10
N LEU A 35 -7.62 -6.41 -5.14
CA LEU A 35 -7.96 -5.36 -4.18
C LEU A 35 -6.74 -4.98 -3.32
N ARG A 36 -6.07 -5.97 -2.73
CA ARG A 36 -4.85 -5.78 -1.93
C ARG A 36 -3.78 -5.03 -2.71
N ILE A 37 -3.47 -5.47 -3.92
CA ILE A 37 -2.46 -4.83 -4.79
C ILE A 37 -2.89 -3.40 -5.15
N THR A 38 -4.18 -3.14 -5.37
CA THR A 38 -4.68 -1.80 -5.73
C THR A 38 -4.56 -0.81 -4.55
N HIS A 39 -4.87 -1.25 -3.33
CA HIS A 39 -4.86 -0.37 -2.16
C HIS A 39 -3.49 -0.26 -1.48
N GLU A 40 -2.79 -1.38 -1.32
CA GLU A 40 -1.52 -1.44 -0.58
C GLU A 40 -0.31 -1.28 -1.52
N GLY A 41 -0.47 -1.65 -2.79
CA GLY A 41 0.60 -1.78 -3.78
C GLY A 41 1.17 -3.19 -3.82
N THR A 42 2.01 -3.45 -4.83
CA THR A 42 2.79 -4.69 -4.91
C THR A 42 3.91 -4.70 -3.85
N GLU A 43 4.46 -5.88 -3.57
CA GLU A 43 5.61 -6.02 -2.66
C GLU A 43 6.77 -5.09 -3.05
N ASP A 44 7.08 -4.98 -4.35
CA ASP A 44 8.09 -4.05 -4.86
C ASP A 44 7.78 -2.59 -4.53
N VAL A 45 6.52 -2.16 -4.67
CA VAL A 45 6.10 -0.80 -4.34
C VAL A 45 6.21 -0.57 -2.83
N GLN A 46 5.81 -1.54 -2.02
CA GLN A 46 5.93 -1.48 -0.57
C GLN A 46 7.40 -1.40 -0.14
N LEU A 47 8.26 -2.24 -0.70
CA LEU A 47 9.70 -2.23 -0.42
C LEU A 47 10.35 -0.90 -0.83
N ARG A 48 10.00 -0.37 -2.00
CA ARG A 48 10.49 0.94 -2.44
C ARG A 48 10.05 2.07 -1.50
N LYS A 49 8.81 2.04 -0.99
CA LYS A 49 8.34 3.00 0.02
C LYS A 49 9.22 2.94 1.28
N VAL A 50 9.52 1.74 1.78
CA VAL A 50 10.40 1.55 2.96
C VAL A 50 11.80 2.09 2.70
N VAL A 51 12.42 1.72 1.57
CA VAL A 51 13.77 2.20 1.20
C VAL A 51 13.81 3.71 1.06
N THR A 52 12.77 4.30 0.46
CA THR A 52 12.66 5.75 0.27
C THR A 52 12.54 6.46 1.61
N LEU A 53 11.67 5.98 2.50
CA LEU A 53 11.50 6.53 3.85
C LEU A 53 12.78 6.41 4.67
N LYS A 54 13.48 5.27 4.59
CA LYS A 54 14.76 5.06 5.25
C LYS A 54 15.80 6.08 4.75
N ARG A 55 15.90 6.28 3.43
CA ARG A 55 16.82 7.27 2.87
C ARG A 55 16.48 8.69 3.32
N HIS A 56 15.20 9.07 3.31
CA HIS A 56 14.80 10.39 3.82
C HIS A 56 15.16 10.54 5.29
N TYR A 57 14.88 9.53 6.11
CA TYR A 57 15.26 9.54 7.51
C TYR A 57 16.77 9.72 7.69
N GLU A 58 17.60 8.96 6.98
CA GLU A 58 19.06 9.08 7.01
C GLU A 58 19.55 10.48 6.56
N MET A 59 18.87 11.12 5.62
CA MET A 59 19.20 12.50 5.21
C MET A 59 18.83 13.53 6.29
N PHE A 60 17.80 13.27 7.10
CA PHE A 60 17.40 14.15 8.23
C PHE A 60 18.20 13.86 9.52
N MET A 61 19.08 12.86 9.53
CA MET A 61 19.92 12.57 10.68
C MET A 61 21.11 13.52 10.70
N MET A 62 21.13 14.41 11.70
CA MET A 62 22.31 15.23 11.99
C MET A 62 23.50 14.35 12.34
N LYS A 63 24.66 14.62 11.74
CA LYS A 63 25.93 14.01 12.13
C LYS A 63 26.45 14.63 13.43
N GLU A 64 27.36 13.93 14.10
CA GLU A 64 27.98 14.44 15.32
C GLU A 64 28.79 15.72 15.01
N GLY A 65 28.43 16.82 15.70
CA GLY A 65 29.04 18.13 15.49
C GLY A 65 28.50 18.93 14.31
N GLU A 66 27.54 18.40 13.55
CA GLU A 66 26.84 19.12 12.48
C GLU A 66 25.84 20.12 13.07
N THR A 67 25.74 21.30 12.47
CA THR A 67 24.75 22.31 12.84
C THR A 67 23.43 22.07 12.11
N ILE A 68 22.34 22.68 12.60
CA ILE A 68 21.02 22.55 11.97
C ILE A 68 21.04 23.08 10.53
N ASP A 69 21.75 24.19 10.28
CA ASP A 69 21.87 24.80 8.95
C ASP A 69 22.59 23.85 7.98
N GLU A 70 23.71 23.23 8.40
CA GLU A 70 24.45 22.25 7.59
C GLU A 70 23.63 20.98 7.30
N MET A 71 22.77 20.54 8.23
CA MET A 71 21.85 19.42 7.98
C MET A 71 20.80 19.78 6.92
N PHE A 72 20.28 21.01 6.92
CA PHE A 72 19.31 21.46 5.91
C PHE A 72 19.93 21.61 4.52
N ASP A 73 21.24 21.89 4.43
CA ASP A 73 21.99 21.94 3.17
C ASP A 73 22.17 20.55 2.50
N HIS A 74 21.87 19.44 3.19
CA HIS A 74 21.90 18.09 2.60
C HIS A 74 20.73 17.78 1.64
N PHE A 75 19.66 18.58 1.68
CA PHE A 75 18.41 18.37 0.94
C PHE A 75 18.38 19.10 -0.39
#